data_AF-A0A9D4BYA1-F1
#
_entry.id   AF-A0A9D4BYA1-F1
#
_cell.length_a   1.000
_cell.length_b   1.000
_cell.length_c   1.000
_cell.angle_alpha   90.00
_cell.angle_beta   90.00
_cell.angle_gamma   90.00
#
_symmetry.space_group_name_H-M   'P 1'
#
loop_
_entity.id
_entity.type
_entity.pdbx_description
1 polymer ?
#
loop_
_entity_poly.entity_id
_entity_poly.type
_entity_poly.pdbx_seq_one_letter_code
_entity_poly.pdbx_strand_id
1 'polypeptide(L)'
;MTPYLRIAATVANAFPGGDGTFPDSVEAYRSNYLKMDCINVPKSVPAWTFNWQRGKMVSNTLSDTNPVNVGERMIIDPNGSLHFLWVEMSDNGYIYVCETKNEIILMDVRNSHTMKLNVQSGTERDRPPELKYSSDVTVMAEDTAELTCIFTYYSSRG
;
A
#
# COMPACT_ATOMS: atom_id res chain seq x y z
N MET A 1 -15.68 -41.80 -2.29
CA MET A 1 -15.70 -40.65 -3.21
C MET A 1 -16.52 -39.56 -2.55
N THR A 2 -15.85 -38.55 -2.01
CA THR A 2 -16.48 -37.47 -1.23
C THR A 2 -16.75 -36.29 -2.17
N PRO A 3 -17.97 -35.76 -2.26
CA PRO A 3 -18.24 -34.61 -3.12
C PRO A 3 -17.64 -33.36 -2.48
N TYR A 4 -16.63 -32.77 -3.12
CA TYR A 4 -16.15 -31.45 -2.76
C TYR A 4 -17.20 -30.41 -3.17
N LEU A 5 -17.77 -29.75 -2.17
CA LEU A 5 -18.65 -28.61 -2.34
C LEU A 5 -17.82 -27.44 -2.91
N ARG A 6 -17.94 -27.17 -4.21
CA ARG A 6 -17.36 -25.96 -4.83
C ARG A 6 -18.26 -24.78 -4.49
N ILE A 7 -17.96 -24.08 -3.40
CA ILE A 7 -18.53 -22.76 -3.15
C ILE A 7 -17.78 -21.80 -4.06
N ALA A 8 -18.34 -21.53 -5.25
CA ALA A 8 -17.91 -20.41 -6.08
C ALA A 8 -18.46 -19.13 -5.44
N ALA A 9 -17.77 -18.57 -4.46
CA ALA A 9 -18.00 -17.20 -4.05
C ALA A 9 -17.29 -16.29 -5.05
N THR A 10 -17.99 -15.94 -6.12
CA THR A 10 -17.61 -14.80 -6.95
C THR A 10 -17.91 -13.55 -6.13
N VAL A 11 -16.93 -13.05 -5.38
CA VAL A 11 -17.00 -11.66 -4.91
C VAL A 11 -16.76 -10.81 -6.15
N ALA A 12 -17.85 -10.38 -6.77
CA ALA A 12 -17.78 -9.45 -7.89
C ALA A 12 -16.95 -8.25 -7.46
N ASN A 13 -15.97 -7.89 -8.30
CA ASN A 13 -15.17 -6.68 -8.18
C ASN A 13 -16.10 -5.46 -8.21
N ALA A 14 -16.58 -5.07 -7.05
CA ALA A 14 -17.01 -3.72 -6.84
C ALA A 14 -15.73 -2.92 -6.57
N PHE A 15 -15.23 -2.21 -7.60
CA PHE A 15 -14.93 -0.80 -7.33
C PHE A 15 -16.14 -0.28 -6.53
N PRO A 16 -15.99 0.47 -5.43
CA PRO A 16 -17.13 1.04 -4.73
C PRO A 16 -17.83 2.05 -5.66
N GLY A 17 -18.63 1.54 -6.58
CA GLY A 17 -19.63 2.24 -7.34
C GLY A 17 -20.91 2.06 -6.55
N GLY A 18 -21.33 3.10 -5.84
CA GLY A 18 -22.65 3.05 -5.22
C GLY A 18 -23.04 4.10 -4.21
N ASP A 19 -22.15 4.96 -3.70
CA ASP A 19 -22.60 6.01 -2.76
C ASP A 19 -21.98 7.40 -2.94
N GLY A 20 -21.18 7.62 -3.99
CA GLY A 20 -20.59 8.95 -4.25
C GLY A 20 -19.68 9.47 -3.12
N THR A 21 -19.31 8.62 -2.18
CA THR A 21 -18.29 8.92 -1.17
C THR A 21 -16.93 8.96 -1.85
N PHE A 22 -16.32 10.13 -1.83
CA PHE A 22 -14.97 10.34 -2.36
C PHE A 22 -13.98 9.39 -1.68
N PRO A 23 -12.92 8.94 -2.39
CA PRO A 23 -11.89 8.12 -1.77
C PRO A 23 -11.30 8.85 -0.55
N ASP A 24 -10.97 8.08 0.49
CA ASP A 24 -10.38 8.62 1.71
C ASP A 24 -9.19 9.51 1.34
N SER A 25 -9.22 10.78 1.76
CA SER A 25 -8.16 11.73 1.46
C SER A 25 -7.13 11.72 2.58
N VAL A 26 -5.86 11.57 2.19
CA VAL A 26 -4.72 11.69 3.10
C VAL A 26 -3.96 12.96 2.78
N GLU A 27 -3.73 13.77 3.81
CA GLU A 27 -2.90 14.96 3.71
C GLU A 27 -1.48 14.66 4.15
N ALA A 28 -0.50 15.12 3.37
CA ALA A 28 0.90 15.01 3.71
C ALA A 28 1.65 16.29 3.33
N TYR A 29 2.72 16.58 4.05
CA TYR A 29 3.61 17.68 3.69
C TYR A 29 4.73 17.16 2.79
N ARG A 30 5.12 17.96 1.81
CA ARG A 30 6.31 17.70 0.98
C ARG A 30 7.51 17.40 1.89
N SER A 31 8.34 16.45 1.46
CA SER A 31 9.55 16.00 2.14
C SER A 31 9.33 15.20 3.42
N ASN A 32 8.09 15.06 3.91
CA ASN A 32 7.81 14.23 5.07
C ASN A 32 7.60 12.77 4.68
N TYR A 33 7.84 11.90 5.67
CA TYR A 33 7.40 10.51 5.63
C TYR A 33 5.87 10.41 5.61
N LEU A 34 5.34 9.48 4.83
CA LEU A 34 3.93 9.11 4.84
C LEU A 34 3.77 7.60 4.80
N LYS A 35 2.82 7.09 5.58
CA LYS A 35 2.36 5.69 5.52
C LYS A 35 0.93 5.64 5.02
N MET A 36 0.67 4.76 4.05
CA MET A 36 -0.68 4.41 3.62
C MET A 36 -0.93 2.94 3.92
N ASP A 37 -1.84 2.67 4.84
CA ASP A 37 -2.18 1.30 5.21
C ASP A 37 -3.04 0.65 4.13
N CYS A 38 -2.66 -0.55 3.71
CA CYS A 38 -3.55 -1.38 2.91
C CYS A 38 -4.57 -2.03 3.85
N ILE A 39 -5.77 -1.44 3.94
CA ILE A 39 -6.82 -1.96 4.83
C ILE A 39 -7.58 -3.13 4.19
N ASN A 40 -8.32 -3.85 5.02
CA ASN A 40 -9.20 -4.96 4.64
C ASN A 40 -8.48 -6.23 4.11
N VAL A 41 -7.22 -6.43 4.48
CA VAL A 41 -6.49 -7.68 4.26
C VAL A 41 -7.04 -8.76 5.22
N PRO A 42 -7.60 -9.88 4.73
CA PRO A 42 -8.07 -10.95 5.60
C PRO A 42 -6.91 -11.59 6.38
N LYS A 43 -6.92 -11.43 7.71
CA LYS A 43 -5.86 -11.95 8.61
C LYS A 43 -5.80 -13.48 8.69
N SER A 44 -6.84 -14.18 8.26
CA SER A 44 -7.02 -15.62 8.46
C SER A 44 -6.23 -16.49 7.48
N VAL A 45 -5.66 -15.91 6.41
CA VAL A 45 -4.93 -16.68 5.39
C VAL A 45 -3.54 -16.09 5.21
N PRO A 46 -2.47 -16.91 5.33
CA PRO A 46 -1.10 -16.45 5.10
C PRO A 46 -0.83 -16.21 3.60
N ALA A 47 0.30 -15.56 3.29
CA ALA A 47 0.83 -15.34 1.94
C ALA A 47 -0.02 -14.44 1.02
N TRP A 48 -0.26 -13.21 1.46
CA TRP A 48 -0.79 -12.16 0.59
C TRP A 48 0.31 -11.53 -0.24
N THR A 49 0.04 -11.31 -1.52
CA THR A 49 0.81 -10.40 -2.38
C THR A 49 0.08 -9.07 -2.46
N PHE A 50 0.85 -7.99 -2.41
CA PHE A 50 0.35 -6.62 -2.38
C PHE A 50 0.83 -5.87 -3.61
N ASN A 51 -0.10 -5.30 -4.37
CA ASN A 51 0.20 -4.50 -5.54
C ASN A 51 -0.37 -3.10 -5.33
N TRP A 52 0.49 -2.09 -5.42
CA TRP A 52 0.05 -0.70 -5.39
C TRP A 52 0.06 -0.10 -6.79
N GLN A 53 -1.05 0.52 -7.14
CA GLN A 53 -1.21 1.28 -8.37
C GLN A 53 -1.50 2.74 -8.04
N ARG A 54 -1.11 3.64 -8.94
CA ARG A 54 -1.48 5.06 -8.87
C ARG A 54 -2.11 5.52 -10.16
N GLY A 55 -3.08 6.41 -10.08
CA GLY A 55 -3.77 6.99 -11.24
C GLY A 55 -4.41 8.34 -10.91
N LYS A 56 -5.22 8.85 -11.84
CA LYS A 56 -5.99 10.10 -11.66
C LYS A 56 -7.47 9.81 -11.80
N MET A 57 -8.31 10.59 -11.10
CA MET A 57 -9.75 10.53 -11.33
C MET A 57 -10.12 11.39 -12.54
N VAL A 58 -10.71 10.79 -13.56
CA VAL A 58 -11.31 11.48 -14.70
C VAL A 58 -12.76 11.01 -14.80
N SER A 59 -13.70 11.93 -14.60
CA SER A 59 -15.15 11.64 -14.66
C SER A 59 -15.56 10.44 -13.80
N ASN A 60 -15.10 10.41 -12.54
CA ASN A 60 -15.32 9.34 -11.56
C ASN A 60 -14.72 7.97 -11.93
N THR A 61 -13.91 7.90 -12.97
CA THR A 61 -13.16 6.68 -13.34
C THR A 61 -11.68 6.89 -13.04
N LEU A 62 -11.02 5.87 -12.51
CA LEU A 62 -9.57 5.89 -12.34
C LEU A 62 -8.91 5.70 -13.72
N SER A 63 -8.29 6.74 -14.24
CA SER A 63 -7.52 6.73 -15.48
C SER A 63 -6.02 6.68 -15.20
N ASP A 64 -5.24 6.31 -16.21
CA ASP A 64 -3.77 6.34 -16.19
C ASP A 64 -3.17 5.55 -15.03
N THR A 65 -3.76 4.39 -14.73
CA THR A 65 -3.27 3.50 -13.68
C THR A 65 -1.90 2.95 -14.07
N ASN A 66 -0.92 3.22 -13.24
CA ASN A 66 0.44 2.72 -13.37
C ASN A 66 0.88 2.09 -12.05
N PRO A 67 1.67 1.01 -12.08
CA PRO A 67 2.29 0.49 -10.87
C PRO A 67 3.06 1.60 -10.14
N VAL A 68 2.98 1.58 -8.81
CA VAL A 68 3.81 2.46 -8.00
C VAL A 68 5.28 2.07 -8.19
N ASN A 69 6.15 3.06 -8.40
CA ASN A 69 7.59 2.84 -8.53
C ASN A 69 8.20 2.59 -7.15
N VAL A 70 8.26 1.31 -6.76
CA VAL A 70 8.89 0.85 -5.53
C VAL A 70 10.41 0.81 -5.73
N GLY A 71 11.17 1.40 -4.81
CA GLY A 71 12.62 1.46 -4.89
C GLY A 71 13.19 2.70 -4.22
N GLU A 72 13.36 3.78 -4.98
CA GLU A 72 14.09 4.97 -4.51
C GLU A 72 13.37 5.72 -3.38
N ARG A 73 12.06 5.90 -3.50
CA ARG A 73 11.28 6.78 -2.62
C ARG A 73 10.09 6.09 -1.96
N MET A 74 9.67 4.95 -2.49
CA MET A 74 8.52 4.22 -2.00
C MET A 74 8.89 2.77 -1.71
N ILE A 75 8.39 2.23 -0.60
CA ILE A 75 8.62 0.86 -0.16
C ILE A 75 7.27 0.27 0.27
N ILE A 76 7.04 -1.01 0.00
CA ILE A 76 5.89 -1.74 0.51
C ILE A 76 6.36 -2.61 1.67
N ASP A 77 5.74 -2.48 2.84
CA ASP A 77 6.06 -3.32 4.00
C ASP A 77 5.44 -4.73 3.87
N PRO A 78 5.87 -5.71 4.69
CA PRO A 78 5.29 -7.06 4.68
C PRO A 78 3.78 -7.13 4.99
N ASN A 79 3.21 -6.07 5.57
CA ASN A 79 1.77 -5.97 5.83
C ASN A 79 1.00 -5.35 4.65
N GLY A 80 1.70 -4.99 3.57
CA GLY A 80 1.14 -4.37 2.38
C GLY A 80 0.99 -2.86 2.45
N SER A 81 1.45 -2.20 3.51
CA SER A 81 1.40 -0.74 3.63
C SER A 81 2.39 -0.11 2.66
N LEU A 82 2.00 1.00 2.02
CA LEU A 82 2.88 1.80 1.18
C LEU A 82 3.54 2.91 2.01
N HIS A 83 4.87 2.91 2.03
CA HIS A 83 5.71 3.87 2.73
C HIS A 83 6.33 4.83 1.73
N PHE A 84 6.04 6.12 1.87
CA PHE A 84 6.78 7.18 1.21
C PHE A 84 7.93 7.59 2.12
N LEU A 85 9.16 7.35 1.69
CA LEU A 85 10.36 7.81 2.40
C LEU A 85 10.40 9.34 2.46
N TRP A 86 9.96 9.99 1.39
CA TRP A 86 9.61 11.42 1.35
C TRP A 86 8.51 11.67 0.32
N VAL A 87 7.60 12.58 0.60
CA VAL A 87 6.52 12.96 -0.33
C VAL A 87 6.97 14.09 -1.28
N GLU A 88 6.60 14.03 -2.55
CA GLU A 88 6.88 15.09 -3.53
C GLU A 88 5.62 15.83 -3.97
N MET A 89 5.76 17.08 -4.41
CA MET A 89 4.64 17.83 -5.00
C MET A 89 4.07 17.14 -6.25
N SER A 90 4.88 16.34 -6.93
CA SER A 90 4.49 15.53 -8.09
C SER A 90 3.46 14.44 -7.73
N ASP A 91 3.36 14.05 -6.46
CA ASP A 91 2.37 13.07 -5.99
C ASP A 91 0.98 13.67 -5.71
N ASN A 92 0.88 15.01 -5.73
CA ASN A 92 -0.35 15.69 -5.37
C ASN A 92 -1.52 15.36 -6.30
N GLY A 93 -2.66 15.01 -5.71
CA GLY A 93 -3.90 14.72 -6.41
C GLY A 93 -3.96 13.33 -7.06
N TYR A 94 -2.89 12.52 -6.95
CA TYR A 94 -2.93 11.13 -7.36
C TYR A 94 -3.81 10.30 -6.43
N ILE A 95 -4.45 9.30 -7.01
CA ILE A 95 -5.19 8.27 -6.32
C ILE A 95 -4.32 7.02 -6.27
N TYR A 96 -4.16 6.46 -5.08
CA TYR A 96 -3.43 5.24 -4.82
C TYR A 96 -4.42 4.12 -4.52
N VAL A 97 -4.19 2.96 -5.13
CA VAL A 97 -5.01 1.76 -4.96
C VAL A 97 -4.12 0.64 -4.48
N CYS A 98 -4.44 0.09 -3.31
CA CYS A 98 -3.86 -1.18 -2.88
C CYS A 98 -4.72 -2.32 -3.40
N GLU A 99 -4.12 -3.26 -4.11
CA GLU A 99 -4.74 -4.53 -4.49
C GLU A 99 -4.07 -5.67 -3.73
N THR A 100 -4.88 -6.46 -3.03
CA THR A 100 -4.42 -7.66 -2.32
C THR A 100 -4.78 -8.89 -3.12
N LYS A 101 -3.84 -9.84 -3.27
CA LYS A 101 -4.12 -11.15 -3.87
C LYS A 101 -3.57 -12.24 -2.96
N ASN A 102 -4.31 -13.32 -2.78
CA ASN A 102 -3.79 -14.53 -2.15
C ASN A 102 -3.53 -15.57 -3.23
N GLU A 103 -2.30 -16.09 -3.31
CA GLU A 103 -1.93 -17.06 -4.33
C GLU A 103 -2.23 -18.51 -3.92
N ILE A 104 -2.50 -18.74 -2.63
CA ILE A 104 -2.82 -20.07 -2.07
C ILE A 104 -4.30 -20.37 -2.24
N ILE A 105 -5.17 -19.37 -2.05
CA ILE A 105 -6.61 -19.55 -2.25
C ILE A 105 -6.90 -19.55 -3.75
N LEU A 106 -7.58 -20.59 -4.24
CA LEU A 106 -8.03 -20.73 -5.64
C LEU A 106 -9.14 -19.73 -6.03
N MET A 107 -9.36 -18.69 -5.23
CA MET A 107 -10.40 -17.68 -5.39
C MET A 107 -9.70 -16.33 -5.44
N ASP A 108 -9.93 -15.58 -6.51
CA ASP A 108 -9.46 -14.20 -6.65
C ASP A 108 -10.17 -13.31 -5.61
N VAL A 109 -9.66 -13.29 -4.38
CA VAL A 109 -10.07 -12.31 -3.37
C VAL A 109 -9.30 -11.04 -3.64
N ARG A 110 -9.93 -10.14 -4.39
CA ARG A 110 -9.41 -8.79 -4.63
C ARG A 110 -10.07 -7.87 -3.63
N ASN A 111 -9.27 -7.31 -2.73
CA ASN A 111 -9.67 -6.15 -1.97
C ASN A 111 -8.96 -4.93 -2.55
N SER A 112 -9.70 -3.85 -2.69
CA SER A 112 -9.15 -2.60 -3.18
C SER A 112 -9.48 -1.48 -2.21
N HIS A 113 -8.45 -0.87 -1.64
CA HIS A 113 -8.59 0.36 -0.87
C HIS A 113 -8.04 1.51 -1.68
N THR A 114 -8.82 2.59 -1.79
CA THR A 114 -8.50 3.75 -2.62
C THR A 114 -8.28 4.97 -1.75
N MET A 115 -7.16 5.65 -1.94
CA MET A 115 -6.76 6.81 -1.15
C MET A 115 -6.34 7.94 -2.08
N LYS A 116 -6.80 9.17 -1.82
CA LYS A 116 -6.34 10.36 -2.54
C LYS A 116 -5.26 11.07 -1.73
N LEU A 117 -4.10 11.30 -2.33
CA LEU A 117 -3.02 12.06 -1.68
C LEU A 117 -3.14 13.56 -1.99
N ASN A 118 -3.24 14.38 -0.96
CA ASN A 118 -3.13 15.83 -1.06
C ASN A 118 -1.81 16.27 -0.43
N VAL A 119 -0.91 16.85 -1.24
CA VAL A 119 0.41 17.27 -0.80
C VAL A 119 0.43 18.77 -0.54
N GLN A 120 0.76 19.15 0.68
CA GLN A 120 0.97 20.52 1.10
C GLN A 120 2.46 20.89 1.01
N SER A 121 2.73 22.19 0.87
CA SER A 121 4.12 22.68 0.91
C SER A 121 4.70 22.46 2.31
N GLY A 122 5.78 21.68 2.39
CA GLY A 122 6.58 21.51 3.61
C GLY A 122 7.75 22.50 3.64
N THR A 123 8.20 22.84 4.84
CA THR A 123 9.31 23.79 5.08
C THR A 123 10.61 23.12 5.50
N GLU A 124 10.61 21.82 5.82
CA GLU A 124 11.75 21.18 6.48
C GLU A 124 12.74 20.56 5.53
N ARG A 125 14.01 20.90 5.78
CA ARG A 125 15.21 20.26 5.22
C ARG A 125 16.09 19.85 6.41
N ASP A 126 16.89 18.81 6.21
CA ASP A 126 17.91 18.34 7.16
C ASP A 126 17.37 17.79 8.50
N ARG A 127 16.46 16.82 8.43
CA ARG A 127 16.13 15.97 9.59
C ARG A 127 17.12 14.80 9.71
N PRO A 128 17.50 14.39 10.92
CA PRO A 128 18.27 13.17 11.10
C PRO A 128 17.44 11.94 10.66
N PRO A 129 18.10 10.84 10.26
CA PRO A 129 17.38 9.62 9.91
C PRO A 129 16.53 9.11 11.08
N GLU A 130 15.30 8.71 10.78
CA GLU A 130 14.35 8.19 11.76
C GLU A 130 13.85 6.79 11.36
N LEU A 131 13.81 5.87 12.31
CA LEU A 131 13.18 4.55 12.14
C LEU A 131 11.66 4.71 12.15
N LYS A 132 11.00 4.29 11.07
CA LYS A 132 9.53 4.37 10.92
C LYS A 132 8.83 3.03 10.97
N TYR A 133 9.53 1.96 10.59
CA TYR A 133 9.00 0.62 10.61
C TYR A 133 10.09 -0.36 11.01
N SER A 134 9.74 -1.29 11.89
CA SER A 134 10.53 -2.46 12.22
C SER A 134 9.54 -3.60 12.49
N SER A 135 9.83 -4.78 11.94
CA SER A 135 9.04 -5.98 12.18
C SER A 135 9.76 -6.90 13.15
N ASP A 136 9.10 -7.25 14.25
CA ASP A 136 9.53 -8.35 15.11
C ASP A 136 9.11 -9.68 14.47
N VAL A 137 10.05 -10.61 14.35
CA VAL A 137 9.80 -11.94 13.78
C VAL A 137 10.21 -12.99 14.78
N THR A 138 9.33 -13.95 15.04
CA THR A 138 9.65 -15.15 15.83
C THR A 138 9.94 -16.29 14.86
N VAL A 139 11.13 -16.88 14.95
CA VAL A 139 11.54 -18.03 14.15
C VAL A 139 11.96 -19.20 15.02
N MET A 140 11.84 -20.41 14.49
CA MET A 140 12.37 -21.60 15.16
C MET A 140 13.90 -21.60 15.12
N ALA A 141 14.53 -22.34 16.03
CA ALA A 141 15.97 -22.53 15.96
C ALA A 141 16.35 -23.17 14.62
N GLU A 142 17.44 -22.68 14.01
CA GLU A 142 17.96 -23.10 12.69
C GLU A 142 17.20 -22.56 11.46
N ASP A 143 16.06 -21.88 11.64
CA ASP A 143 15.39 -21.16 10.56
C ASP A 143 16.04 -19.79 10.29
N THR A 144 15.88 -19.30 9.06
CA THR A 144 16.32 -17.96 8.66
C THR A 144 15.15 -16.98 8.72
N ALA A 145 15.34 -15.85 9.42
CA ALA A 145 14.40 -14.74 9.46
C ALA A 145 14.92 -13.56 8.64
N GLU A 146 14.04 -12.93 7.85
CA GLU A 146 14.31 -11.64 7.25
C GLU A 146 13.64 -10.54 8.09
N LEU A 147 14.42 -9.57 8.55
CA LEU A 147 13.92 -8.42 9.29
C LEU A 147 13.86 -7.21 8.36
N THR A 148 12.69 -6.56 8.29
CA THR A 148 12.51 -5.36 7.49
C THR A 148 12.53 -4.12 8.37
N CYS A 149 13.44 -3.19 8.08
CA CYS A 149 13.52 -1.89 8.74
C CYS A 149 13.40 -0.77 7.69
N ILE A 150 12.56 0.23 7.97
CA ILE A 150 12.39 1.39 7.08
C ILE A 150 12.81 2.65 7.83
N PHE A 151 13.80 3.35 7.27
CA PHE A 151 14.25 4.65 7.76
C PHE A 151 13.90 5.75 6.74
N THR A 152 13.71 6.98 7.22
CA THR A 152 13.44 8.18 6.41
C THR A 152 14.52 9.24 6.63
N TYR A 153 14.44 10.36 5.90
CA TYR A 153 15.31 11.54 6.00
C TYR A 153 16.80 11.27 5.76
N TYR A 154 17.13 10.51 4.72
CA TYR A 154 18.52 10.38 4.28
C TYR A 154 19.00 11.73 3.71
N SER A 155 20.03 12.32 4.33
CA SER A 155 20.78 13.42 3.74
C SER A 155 21.46 12.92 2.47
N SER A 156 21.21 13.56 1.33
CA SER A 156 21.97 13.33 0.09
C SER A 156 23.38 13.90 0.15
N ARG A 157 23.73 14.62 1.23
CA ARG A 157 25.08 15.05 1.55
C ARG A 157 25.71 14.03 2.50
N GLY A 158 26.36 13.03 1.91
CA GLY A 158 27.41 12.24 2.56
C GLY A 158 28.75 12.94 2.44
#